data_AF-A0A924RYF5-F1
#
_entry.id   AF-A0A924RYF5-F1
#
_cell.length_a   1.000
_cell.length_b   1.000
_cell.length_c   1.000
_cell.angle_alpha   90.00
_cell.angle_beta   90.00
_cell.angle_gamma   90.00
#
_symmetry.space_group_name_H-M   'P 1'
#
loop_
_entity.id
_entity.type
_entity.pdbx_description
1 polymer ?
#
loop_
_entity_poly.entity_id
_entity_poly.type
_entity_poly.pdbx_seq_one_letter_code
_entity_poly.pdbx_strand_id
1 'polypeptide(L)' 'MILLNANGATYTFYVLLFAMFSIILLWGFNMLYKAYQTQDDDALRRAKFVLMFSVIAIVCIAIVSFAITGKLPIN' A
#
# COMPACT_ATOMS: atom_id res chain seq x y z
N MET A 1 -24.96 4.59 -19.00
CA MET A 1 -23.62 5.17 -19.22
C MET A 1 -22.92 5.63 -17.93
N ILE A 2 -23.63 6.16 -16.91
CA ILE A 2 -23.01 6.59 -15.64
C ILE A 2 -22.32 5.43 -14.88
N LEU A 3 -22.90 4.23 -14.91
CA LEU A 3 -22.33 3.03 -14.27
C LEU A 3 -20.96 2.61 -14.85
N LEU A 4 -20.72 2.83 -16.14
CA LEU A 4 -19.46 2.48 -16.79
C LEU A 4 -18.32 3.42 -16.37
N ASN A 5 -18.64 4.71 -16.19
CA ASN A 5 -17.69 5.72 -15.74
C ASN A 5 -17.39 5.58 -14.24
N ALA A 6 -18.40 5.21 -13.44
CA ALA A 6 -18.23 4.91 -12.01
C ALA A 6 -17.27 3.74 -11.79
N ASN A 7 -17.42 2.64 -12.54
CA ASN A 7 -16.54 1.48 -12.41
C ASN A 7 -15.07 1.82 -12.79
N GLY A 8 -14.88 2.63 -13.84
CA GLY A 8 -13.56 3.15 -14.22
C GLY A 8 -12.93 4.02 -13.14
N ALA A 9 -13.71 4.95 -12.55
CA ALA A 9 -13.23 5.82 -11.47
C ALA A 9 -12.86 5.02 -10.21
N THR A 10 -13.65 4.01 -9.86
CA THR A 10 -13.37 3.12 -8.72
C THR A 10 -12.08 2.33 -8.92
N TYR A 11 -11.81 1.83 -10.13
CA TYR A 11 -10.54 1.18 -10.45
C TYR A 11 -9.34 2.13 -10.30
N THR A 12 -9.42 3.34 -10.88
CA THR A 12 -8.36 4.34 -10.76
C THR A 12 -8.09 4.71 -9.29
N PHE A 13 -9.13 4.78 -8.46
CA PHE A 13 -9.00 5.02 -7.03
C PHE A 13 -8.20 3.92 -6.31
N TYR A 14 -8.48 2.65 -6.61
CA TYR A 14 -7.71 1.53 -6.03
C TYR A 14 -6.25 1.50 -6.50
N VAL A 15 -5.98 1.85 -7.77
CA VAL A 15 -4.62 1.99 -8.29
C VAL A 15 -3.87 3.10 -7.54
N LEU A 16 -4.53 4.24 -7.30
CA LEU A 16 -3.93 5.36 -6.58
C LEU A 16 -3.63 5.00 -5.11
N LEU A 17 -4.56 4.32 -4.44
CA LEU A 17 -4.34 3.77 -3.10
C LEU A 17 -3.16 2.79 -3.07
N PHE A 18 -3.10 1.86 -4.03
CA PHE A 18 -2.01 0.90 -4.14
C PHE A 18 -0.65 1.59 -4.33
N ALA A 19 -0.59 2.62 -5.18
CA ALA A 19 0.61 3.43 -5.39
C ALA A 19 1.05 4.18 -4.12
N MET A 20 0.12 4.80 -3.40
CA MET A 20 0.42 5.49 -2.13
C MET A 20 0.99 4.53 -1.08
N PHE A 21 0.37 3.38 -0.89
CA PHE A 21 0.88 2.39 0.08
C PHE A 21 2.21 1.75 -0.36
N SER A 22 2.46 1.65 -1.66
CA SER A 22 3.78 1.25 -2.18
C SER A 22 4.87 2.27 -1.82
N ILE A 23 4.56 3.57 -1.87
CA ILE A 23 5.49 4.63 -1.43
C ILE A 23 5.71 4.55 0.09
N ILE A 24 4.66 4.34 0.88
CA ILE A 24 4.77 4.17 2.34
C ILE A 24 5.65 2.95 2.67
N LEU A 25 5.53 1.87 1.91
CA LEU A 25 6.36 0.68 2.09
C LEU A 25 7.85 0.99 1.83
N LEU A 26 8.17 1.71 0.75
CA LEU A 26 9.54 2.16 0.47
C LEU A 26 10.08 3.10 1.56
N TRP A 27 9.23 3.99 2.07
CA TRP A 27 9.58 4.88 3.18
C TRP A 27 9.83 4.11 4.48
N GLY A 28 8.99 3.11 4.79
CA GLY A 28 9.19 2.19 5.91
C GLY A 28 10.49 1.39 5.80
N PHE A 29 10.87 0.98 4.59
CA PHE A 29 12.16 0.33 4.35
C PHE A 29 13.35 1.26 4.61
N ASN A 30 13.27 2.51 4.16
CA ASN A 30 14.31 3.51 4.43
C ASN A 30 14.42 3.80 5.94
N MET A 31 13.28 3.87 6.64
CA MET A 31 13.25 4.01 8.09
C MET A 31 13.89 2.80 8.79
N LEU A 32 13.62 1.58 8.32
CA LEU A 32 14.23 0.36 8.86
C LEU A 32 15.75 0.34 8.62
N TYR A 33 16.21 0.75 7.43
CA TYR A 33 17.63 0.84 7.11
C TYR A 33 18.36 1.83 8.01
N LYS A 34 17.80 3.02 8.23
CA LYS A 34 18.35 4.02 9.15
C LYS A 34 18.37 3.53 10.60
N ALA A 35 17.26 2.94 11.06
CA ALA A 35 17.17 2.40 12.42
C ALA A 35 18.22 1.30 12.68
N TYR A 36 18.48 0.45 11.67
CA TYR A 36 19.51 -0.57 11.75
C TYR A 36 20.92 0.04 11.87
N GLN A 37 21.19 1.12 11.13
CA GLN A 37 22.47 1.82 11.20
C GLN A 37 22.70 2.54 12.53
N THR A 38 21.64 3.10 13.12
CA THR A 38 21.71 3.86 14.38
C THR A 38 21.60 2.98 15.64
N GLN A 39 21.34 1.68 15.49
CA GLN A 39 21.07 0.74 16.60
C GLN A 39 19.98 1.26 17.57
N ASP A 40 18.99 1.97 17.03
CA ASP A 40 17.87 2.50 17.80
C ASP A 40 16.73 1.47 17.77
N ASP A 41 16.57 0.75 18.88
CA ASP A 41 15.58 -0.31 19.05
C ASP A 41 14.13 0.19 18.90
N ASP A 42 13.85 1.44 19.32
CA ASP A 42 12.52 2.04 19.22
C ASP A 42 12.19 2.39 17.76
N ALA A 43 13.15 2.99 17.05
CA ALA A 43 13.00 3.27 15.63
C ALA A 43 12.83 1.98 14.81
N LEU A 44 13.55 0.90 15.17
CA LEU A 44 13.46 -0.40 14.51
C LEU A 44 12.07 -1.01 14.70
N ARG A 45 11.52 -0.96 15.92
CA ARG A 45 10.20 -1.48 16.22
C ARG A 45 9.11 -0.73 15.45
N ARG A 46 9.19 0.61 15.39
CA ARG A 46 8.26 1.44 14.62
C ARG A 46 8.34 1.12 13.13
N ALA A 47 9.54 1.00 12.57
CA ALA A 47 9.73 0.70 11.15
C ALA A 47 9.12 -0.67 10.78
N LYS A 48 9.30 -1.69 11.62
CA LYS A 48 8.66 -3.01 11.43
C LYS A 48 7.14 -2.94 11.44
N PHE A 49 6.55 -2.17 12.35
CA PHE A 49 5.09 -1.95 12.36
C PHE A 49 4.61 -1.27 11.09
N VAL A 50 5.25 -0.18 10.67
CA VAL A 50 4.89 0.55 9.44
C VAL A 50 4.96 -0.37 8.22
N LEU A 51 6.01 -1.18 8.10
CA LEU A 51 6.15 -2.15 7.01
C LEU A 51 5.06 -3.21 7.04
N MET A 52 4.77 -3.79 8.20
CA MET A 52 3.75 -4.82 8.35
C MET A 52 2.36 -4.28 7.99
N PHE A 53 2.00 -3.09 8.48
CA PHE A 53 0.73 -2.42 8.13
C PHE A 53 0.66 -2.08 6.64
N SER A 54 1.77 -1.63 6.05
CA SER A 54 1.81 -1.29 4.61
C SER A 54 1.57 -2.53 3.75
N VAL A 55 2.19 -3.66 4.07
CA VAL A 55 1.97 -4.92 3.34
C VAL A 55 0.52 -5.40 3.49
N ILE A 56 -0.04 -5.36 4.70
CA ILE A 56 -1.45 -5.73 4.93
C ILE A 56 -2.38 -4.83 4.12
N ALA A 57 -2.15 -3.52 4.11
CA ALA A 57 -2.95 -2.58 3.35
C ALA A 57 -2.89 -2.84 1.84
N ILE A 58 -1.69 -3.10 1.29
CA ILE A 58 -1.49 -3.45 -0.13
C ILE A 58 -2.29 -4.72 -0.49
N VAL A 59 -2.23 -5.75 0.36
CA VAL A 59 -2.98 -7.00 0.15
C VAL A 59 -4.48 -6.75 0.21
N CYS A 60 -4.97 -5.99 1.20
CA CYS A 60 -6.39 -5.63 1.31
C CYS A 60 -6.87 -4.85 0.08
N ILE A 61 -6.11 -3.85 -0.38
CA ILE A 61 -6.45 -3.06 -1.58
C ILE A 61 -6.49 -3.97 -2.81
N ALA A 62 -5.53 -4.89 -2.96
CA ALA A 62 -5.51 -5.82 -4.09
C ALA A 62 -6.73 -6.76 -4.09
N ILE A 63 -7.08 -7.34 -2.94
CA ILE A 63 -8.24 -8.23 -2.80
C ILE A 63 -9.55 -7.47 -3.08
N VAL A 64 -9.72 -6.29 -2.48
CA VAL A 64 -10.94 -5.47 -2.65
C VAL A 64 -11.07 -4.98 -4.09
N SER A 65 -9.97 -4.52 -4.70
CA SER A 65 -9.95 -4.15 -6.12
C SER A 65 -10.36 -5.32 -7.00
N PHE A 66 -9.82 -6.51 -6.77
CA PHE A 66 -10.18 -7.71 -7.53
C PHE A 66 -11.66 -8.09 -7.35
N ALA A 67 -12.17 -8.05 -6.11
CA ALA A 67 -13.57 -8.39 -5.82
C ALA A 67 -14.58 -7.43 -6.47
N ILE A 68 -14.25 -6.14 -6.59
CA ILE A 68 -15.16 -5.12 -7.13
C ILE A 68 -15.00 -4.94 -8.64
N THR A 69 -13.76 -4.86 -9.11
CA THR A 69 -13.45 -4.48 -10.50
C THR A 69 -13.07 -5.67 -11.38
N GLY A 70 -12.85 -6.86 -10.79
CA GLY A 70 -12.33 -8.04 -11.48
C GLY A 70 -10.87 -7.91 -11.93
N LYS A 71 -10.18 -6.84 -11.52
CA LYS A 71 -8.81 -6.51 -11.94
C LYS A 71 -7.94 -6.21 -10.72
N LEU A 72 -6.68 -6.62 -10.80
CA LEU A 72 -5.67 -6.20 -9.84
C LEU A 72 -5.28 -4.74 -10.10
N PRO A 73 -5.00 -3.94 -9.07
CA PRO A 73 -4.72 -2.51 -9.17
C PRO A 73 -3.27 -2.24 -9.63
N ILE A 74 -2.88 -2.86 -10.75
CA ILE A 74 -1.51 -2.83 -11.30
C ILE A 74 -1.52 -2.71 -12.84
N ASN A 75 -2.71 -2.75 -13.47
CA ASN A 75 -2.88 -2.95 -14.91
C ASN A 75 -3.44 -1.72 -15.63
#